data_AF-A0A811N5P4-F1
#
_entry.id   AF-A0A811N5P4-F1
#
_cell.length_a   1.000
_cell.length_b   1.000
_cell.length_c   1.000
_cell.angle_alpha   90.00
_cell.angle_beta   90.00
_cell.angle_gamma   90.00
#
_symmetry.space_group_name_H-M   'P 1'
#
loop_
_entity.id
_entity.type
_entity.pdbx_description
1 polymer ?
#
loop_
_entity_poly.entity_id
_entity_poly.type
_entity_poly.pdbx_seq_one_letter_code
_entity_poly.pdbx_strand_id
1 'polypeptide(L)'
;MAVRKIYRKLFSCSVEEDVASSPALQEPLKKMLLRLVSSYRYAGEHVDMDVAKLEAAELSEAIREKRLHGDEVARIISTRSKPQLRATFQQYKDDQGTDVVEDISSSHCGGSGGGGKQLAGMLRSAVLCLTSPEKHFAEVIRYSILGLGTYEDMLTRVIVSRAEVDLEQVKEEYRARYGSAVSLDVAGDTSFGYRDILLALLGGQE
;
A
#
# COMPACT_ATOMS: atom_id res chain seq x y z
N MET A 1 6.01 -3.97 15.44
CA MET A 1 6.11 -4.85 16.63
C MET A 1 4.86 -4.82 17.52
N ALA A 2 4.26 -3.66 17.82
CA ALA A 2 3.07 -3.57 18.70
C ALA A 2 1.89 -4.44 18.23
N VAL A 3 1.52 -4.37 16.94
CA VAL A 3 0.42 -5.16 16.37
C VAL A 3 0.61 -6.66 16.57
N ARG A 4 1.80 -7.21 16.25
CA ARG A 4 2.08 -8.65 16.45
C ARG A 4 1.97 -9.08 17.92
N LYS A 5 2.42 -8.23 18.84
CA LYS A 5 2.33 -8.50 20.28
C LYS A 5 0.87 -8.54 20.75
N ILE A 6 0.04 -7.62 20.27
CA ILE A 6 -1.39 -7.58 20.60
C ILE A 6 -2.11 -8.76 19.96
N TYR A 7 -1.82 -9.07 18.70
CA TYR A 7 -2.43 -10.20 17.98
C TYR A 7 -2.26 -11.52 18.74
N ARG A 8 -1.04 -11.84 19.17
CA ARG A 8 -0.76 -13.04 19.98
C ARG A 8 -1.53 -13.08 21.28
N LYS A 9 -1.72 -11.94 21.94
CA LYS A 9 -2.50 -11.86 23.19
C LYS A 9 -3.99 -12.09 22.97
N LEU A 10 -4.53 -11.62 21.85
CA LEU A 10 -5.96 -11.72 21.55
C LEU A 10 -6.34 -13.07 20.95
N PHE A 11 -5.50 -13.62 20.08
CA PHE A 11 -5.85 -14.79 19.25
C PHE A 11 -5.06 -16.05 19.60
N SER A 12 -4.08 -15.98 20.51
CA SER A 12 -3.23 -17.12 20.92
C SER A 12 -2.44 -17.78 19.77
N CYS A 13 -2.28 -17.08 18.65
CA CYS A 13 -1.44 -17.43 17.51
C CYS A 13 -0.72 -16.18 17.00
N SER A 14 0.28 -16.36 16.14
CA SER A 14 0.93 -15.25 15.44
C SER A 14 0.21 -14.88 14.15
N VAL A 15 0.28 -13.62 13.74
CA VAL A 15 -0.27 -13.18 12.44
C VAL A 15 0.42 -13.91 11.29
N GLU A 16 1.69 -14.27 11.47
CA GLU A 16 2.46 -15.07 10.52
C GLU A 16 1.85 -16.47 10.31
N GLU A 17 1.44 -17.15 11.37
CA GLU A 17 0.79 -18.47 11.31
C GLU A 17 -0.58 -18.41 10.63
N ASP A 18 -1.39 -17.39 10.94
CA ASP A 18 -2.71 -17.23 10.33
C ASP A 18 -2.62 -16.87 8.85
N VAL A 19 -1.66 -16.01 8.47
CA VAL A 19 -1.40 -15.70 7.05
C VAL A 19 -0.91 -16.94 6.30
N ALA A 20 -0.01 -17.73 6.90
CA ALA A 20 0.51 -18.94 6.27
C ALA A 20 -0.56 -20.04 6.11
N SER A 21 -1.42 -20.22 7.12
CA SER A 21 -2.47 -21.24 7.13
C SER A 21 -3.75 -20.86 6.39
N SER A 22 -3.94 -19.56 6.08
CA SER A 22 -5.16 -19.08 5.41
C SER A 22 -5.41 -19.77 4.05
N PRO A 23 -6.59 -20.41 3.86
CA PRO A 23 -6.98 -20.99 2.58
C PRO A 23 -7.42 -19.93 1.55
N ALA A 24 -7.77 -18.72 2.02
CA ALA A 24 -8.16 -17.61 1.16
C ALA A 24 -6.97 -17.00 0.41
N LEU A 25 -5.75 -17.20 0.91
CA LEU A 25 -4.52 -16.72 0.28
C LEU A 25 -3.88 -17.86 -0.53
N GLN A 26 -3.62 -17.60 -1.80
CA GLN A 26 -2.94 -18.53 -2.71
C GLN A 26 -1.54 -18.02 -3.05
N GLU A 27 -0.65 -18.92 -3.45
CA GLU A 27 0.64 -18.50 -4.02
C GLU A 27 0.43 -17.82 -5.38
N PRO A 28 1.23 -16.80 -5.73
CA PRO A 28 2.41 -16.25 -5.03
C PRO A 28 2.10 -15.18 -3.96
N LEU A 29 0.83 -14.81 -3.79
CA LEU A 29 0.42 -13.72 -2.90
C LEU A 29 0.70 -14.04 -1.43
N LYS A 30 0.42 -15.28 -1.00
CA LYS A 30 0.66 -15.74 0.37
C LYS A 30 2.12 -15.56 0.79
N LYS A 31 3.08 -16.05 -0.01
CA LYS A 31 4.52 -15.87 0.27
C LYS A 31 4.91 -14.42 0.46
N MET A 32 4.40 -13.51 -0.38
CA MET A 32 4.73 -12.09 -0.26
C MET A 32 4.12 -11.46 1.00
N LEU A 33 2.84 -11.73 1.27
CA LEU A 33 2.19 -11.23 2.49
C LEU A 33 2.91 -11.72 3.74
N LEU A 34 3.28 -13.00 3.78
CA LEU A 34 4.05 -13.58 4.89
C LEU A 34 5.37 -12.82 5.11
N ARG A 35 6.11 -12.50 4.04
CA ARG A 35 7.35 -11.69 4.14
C ARG A 35 7.08 -10.29 4.67
N LEU A 36 6.04 -9.62 4.19
CA LEU A 36 5.68 -8.27 4.64
C LEU A 36 5.28 -8.26 6.13
N VAL A 37 4.37 -9.16 6.52
CA VAL A 37 3.89 -9.22 7.91
C VAL A 37 4.96 -9.69 8.87
N SER A 38 6.00 -10.40 8.41
CA SER A 38 7.16 -10.85 9.20
C SER A 38 8.31 -9.84 9.26
N SER A 39 8.33 -8.84 8.37
CA SER A 39 9.46 -7.92 8.21
C SER A 39 9.85 -7.15 9.49
N TYR A 40 11.15 -6.99 9.72
CA TYR A 40 11.71 -6.13 10.77
C TYR A 40 12.76 -5.22 10.15
N ARG A 41 12.28 -4.13 9.54
CA ARG A 41 13.09 -3.24 8.71
C ARG A 41 13.97 -2.35 9.56
N TYR A 42 15.16 -2.07 9.04
CA TYR A 42 16.00 -1.00 9.56
C TYR A 42 15.28 0.35 9.46
N ALA A 43 15.29 1.13 10.54
CA ALA A 43 14.56 2.39 10.67
C ALA A 43 15.45 3.64 10.55
N GLY A 44 16.74 3.48 10.27
CA GLY A 44 17.64 4.62 10.06
C GLY A 44 17.58 5.17 8.63
N GLU A 45 18.18 6.34 8.45
CA GLU A 45 18.14 7.14 7.21
C GLU A 45 19.28 6.85 6.23
N HIS A 46 20.19 5.93 6.56
CA HIS A 46 21.30 5.59 5.66
C HIS A 46 20.80 4.96 4.37
N VAL A 47 21.33 5.44 3.24
CA VAL A 47 21.03 4.98 1.89
C VAL A 47 22.33 4.62 1.19
N ASP A 48 22.35 3.44 0.57
CA ASP A 48 23.42 2.98 -0.31
C ASP A 48 22.96 3.14 -1.76
N MET A 49 23.58 4.07 -2.48
CA MET A 49 23.20 4.41 -3.86
C MET A 49 23.63 3.34 -4.88
N ASP A 50 24.66 2.56 -4.59
CA ASP A 50 25.09 1.48 -5.48
C ASP A 50 24.09 0.32 -5.40
N VAL A 51 23.62 0.01 -4.18
CA VAL A 51 22.50 -0.92 -3.98
C VAL A 51 21.21 -0.40 -4.61
N ALA A 52 20.92 0.91 -4.52
CA ALA A 52 19.73 1.49 -5.14
C ALA A 52 19.73 1.30 -6.67
N LYS A 53 20.86 1.55 -7.34
CA LYS A 53 21.03 1.33 -8.78
C LYS A 53 20.91 -0.13 -9.18
N LEU A 54 21.58 -1.02 -8.45
CA LEU A 54 21.51 -2.46 -8.70
C LEU A 54 20.07 -2.97 -8.58
N GLU A 55 19.38 -2.61 -7.50
CA GLU A 55 18.01 -3.08 -7.25
C GLU A 55 16.98 -2.43 -8.17
N ALA A 56 17.20 -1.20 -8.63
CA ALA A 56 16.37 -0.58 -9.67
C ALA A 56 16.46 -1.36 -10.98
N ALA A 57 17.66 -1.82 -11.36
CA ALA A 57 17.85 -2.67 -12.54
C ALA A 57 17.23 -4.07 -12.36
N GLU A 58 17.37 -4.69 -11.18
CA GLU A 58 16.70 -5.97 -10.87
C GLU A 58 15.17 -5.85 -10.99
N LEU A 59 14.58 -4.75 -10.50
CA LEU A 59 13.14 -4.50 -10.61
C LEU A 59 12.71 -4.28 -12.05
N SER A 60 13.45 -3.50 -12.85
CA SER A 60 13.08 -3.23 -14.25
C SER A 60 13.14 -4.51 -15.10
N GLU A 61 14.13 -5.37 -14.85
CA GLU A 61 14.21 -6.69 -15.47
C GLU A 61 13.03 -7.58 -15.05
N ALA A 62 12.75 -7.70 -13.75
CA ALA A 62 11.65 -8.53 -13.26
C ALA A 62 10.28 -8.07 -13.78
N ILE A 63 10.06 -6.75 -13.89
CA ILE A 63 8.83 -6.17 -14.45
C ILE A 63 8.75 -6.45 -15.95
N ARG A 64 9.82 -6.20 -16.71
CA ARG A 64 9.91 -6.46 -18.16
C ARG A 64 9.64 -7.93 -18.50
N GLU A 65 10.18 -8.84 -17.69
CA GLU A 65 9.98 -10.29 -17.83
C GLU A 65 8.67 -10.81 -17.20
N LYS A 66 7.87 -9.93 -16.59
CA LYS A 66 6.60 -10.28 -15.92
C LYS A 66 6.78 -11.28 -14.77
N ARG A 67 7.95 -11.26 -14.13
CA ARG A 67 8.35 -12.16 -13.03
C ARG A 67 8.18 -11.49 -11.66
N LEU A 68 7.03 -10.85 -11.44
CA LEU A 68 6.74 -10.14 -10.18
C LEU A 68 6.75 -11.02 -8.93
N HIS A 69 6.62 -12.34 -9.10
CA HIS A 69 6.70 -13.33 -8.01
C HIS A 69 8.14 -13.75 -7.70
N GLY A 70 9.13 -13.16 -8.39
CA GLY A 70 10.54 -13.40 -8.19
C GLY A 70 11.01 -13.10 -6.76
N ASP A 71 12.00 -13.85 -6.31
CA ASP A 71 12.53 -13.69 -4.96
C ASP A 71 13.23 -12.35 -4.77
N GLU A 72 13.78 -11.76 -5.83
CA GLU A 72 14.38 -10.42 -5.85
C GLU A 72 13.35 -9.33 -5.58
N VAL A 73 12.22 -9.31 -6.29
CA VAL A 73 11.11 -8.36 -6.05
C VAL A 73 10.64 -8.47 -4.60
N ALA A 74 10.41 -9.71 -4.15
CA ALA A 74 9.98 -9.97 -2.79
C ALA A 74 11.02 -9.53 -1.76
N ARG A 75 12.32 -9.79 -2.00
CA ARG A 75 13.42 -9.40 -1.12
C ARG A 75 13.50 -7.88 -1.02
N ILE A 76 13.55 -7.17 -2.15
CA ILE A 76 13.63 -5.71 -2.19
C ILE A 76 12.46 -5.10 -1.41
N ILE A 77 11.23 -5.43 -1.81
CA ILE A 77 10.03 -4.82 -1.26
C ILE A 77 9.84 -5.19 0.21
N SER A 78 10.14 -6.42 0.66
CA SER A 78 9.86 -6.85 2.03
C SER A 78 10.95 -6.56 3.07
N THR A 79 12.20 -6.34 2.66
CA THR A 79 13.34 -6.26 3.61
C THR A 79 13.99 -4.89 3.71
N ARG A 80 14.03 -4.11 2.63
CA ARG A 80 14.75 -2.83 2.60
C ARG A 80 14.10 -1.78 3.52
N SER A 81 14.92 -0.85 4.04
CA SER A 81 14.43 0.29 4.80
C SER A 81 13.59 1.20 3.90
N LYS A 82 12.72 2.03 4.49
CA LYS A 82 11.90 2.97 3.70
C LYS A 82 12.76 3.99 2.94
N PRO A 83 13.81 4.61 3.53
CA PRO A 83 14.69 5.51 2.80
C PRO A 83 15.40 4.83 1.62
N GLN A 84 15.91 3.60 1.81
CA GLN A 84 16.52 2.83 0.73
C GLN A 84 15.52 2.55 -0.41
N LEU A 85 14.29 2.14 -0.08
CA LEU A 85 13.25 1.88 -1.09
C LEU A 85 12.90 3.13 -1.89
N ARG A 86 12.81 4.30 -1.24
CA ARG A 86 12.59 5.57 -1.94
C ARG A 86 13.71 5.86 -2.93
N ALA A 87 14.97 5.66 -2.52
CA ALA A 87 16.11 5.85 -3.41
C ALA A 87 16.10 4.85 -4.58
N THR A 88 15.84 3.57 -4.33
CA THR A 88 15.71 2.55 -5.38
C THR A 88 14.61 2.89 -6.38
N PHE A 89 13.43 3.32 -5.94
CA PHE A 89 12.33 3.66 -6.85
C PHE A 89 12.52 4.99 -7.56
N GLN A 90 13.23 5.95 -6.94
CA GLN A 90 13.64 7.16 -7.62
C GLN A 90 14.63 6.85 -8.74
N GLN A 91 15.64 6.02 -8.46
CA GLN A 91 16.60 5.56 -9.46
C GLN A 91 15.91 4.77 -10.60
N TYR A 92 14.95 3.91 -10.27
CA TYR A 92 14.12 3.22 -11.27
C TYR A 92 13.42 4.23 -12.20
N LYS A 93 12.81 5.27 -11.64
CA LYS A 93 12.11 6.30 -12.40
C LYS A 93 13.07 7.10 -13.29
N ASP A 94 14.26 7.43 -12.77
CA ASP A 94 15.28 8.15 -13.53
C ASP A 94 15.79 7.32 -14.72
N ASP A 95 15.90 6.00 -14.55
CA ASP A 95 16.40 5.08 -15.59
C ASP A 95 15.32 4.67 -16.62
N GLN A 96 14.08 4.44 -16.18
CA GLN A 96 12.99 3.95 -17.05
C GLN A 96 12.10 5.07 -17.59
N GLY A 97 12.08 6.24 -16.96
CA GLY A 97 11.20 7.36 -17.28
C GLY A 97 9.75 7.21 -16.77
N THR A 98 9.40 6.06 -16.20
CA THR A 98 8.08 5.71 -15.65
C THR A 98 8.16 5.37 -14.17
N ASP A 99 7.07 5.56 -13.43
CA ASP A 99 7.02 5.19 -12.02
C ASP A 99 6.86 3.66 -11.89
N VAL A 100 7.59 3.05 -10.96
CA VAL A 100 7.50 1.60 -10.68
C VAL A 100 6.08 1.15 -10.35
N VAL A 101 5.29 2.02 -9.70
CA VAL A 101 3.87 1.77 -9.39
C VAL A 101 3.04 1.64 -10.67
N GLU A 102 3.30 2.50 -11.65
CA GLU A 102 2.61 2.49 -12.94
C GLU A 102 2.96 1.21 -13.71
N ASP A 103 4.24 0.85 -13.76
CA ASP A 103 4.70 -0.32 -14.50
C ASP A 103 4.22 -1.64 -13.88
N ILE A 104 4.22 -1.76 -12.54
CA ILE A 104 3.62 -2.90 -11.82
C ILE A 104 2.13 -3.03 -12.14
N SER A 105 1.44 -1.89 -12.27
CA SER A 105 -0.01 -1.84 -12.49
C SER A 105 -0.42 -2.02 -13.94
N SER A 106 0.51 -1.87 -14.88
CA SER A 106 0.23 -2.01 -16.30
C SER A 106 -0.29 -3.42 -16.62
N SER A 107 -1.26 -3.50 -17.54
CA SER A 107 -1.95 -4.74 -17.93
C SER A 107 -1.01 -5.81 -18.50
N HIS A 108 0.26 -5.49 -18.72
CA HIS A 108 1.26 -6.38 -19.25
C HIS A 108 1.99 -7.20 -18.17
N CYS A 109 1.98 -6.80 -16.89
CA CYS A 109 2.75 -7.43 -15.82
C CYS A 109 1.97 -8.48 -15.00
N GLY A 110 0.66 -8.60 -15.22
CA GLY A 110 -0.17 -9.68 -14.66
C GLY A 110 -0.25 -10.82 -15.66
N GLY A 111 0.33 -11.99 -15.34
CA GLY A 111 0.12 -13.20 -16.14
C GLY A 111 -1.37 -13.46 -16.40
N SER A 112 -1.69 -14.21 -17.46
CA SER A 112 -3.05 -14.40 -17.99
C SER A 112 -4.10 -15.01 -17.04
N GLY A 113 -3.76 -15.25 -15.77
CA GLY A 113 -4.63 -15.78 -14.71
C GLY A 113 -4.83 -14.80 -13.54
N GLY A 114 -5.94 -14.94 -12.82
CA GLY A 114 -6.35 -14.02 -11.74
C GLY A 114 -5.33 -13.79 -10.62
N GLY A 115 -4.43 -14.75 -10.35
CA GLY A 115 -3.40 -14.64 -9.32
C GLY A 115 -2.31 -13.60 -9.62
N GLY A 116 -1.95 -13.40 -10.89
CA GLY A 116 -0.94 -12.41 -11.29
C GLY A 116 -1.41 -10.97 -11.06
N LYS A 117 -2.69 -10.70 -11.37
CA LYS A 117 -3.33 -9.39 -11.15
C LYS A 117 -3.44 -9.04 -9.65
N GLN A 118 -3.77 -10.02 -8.81
CA GLN A 118 -3.81 -9.81 -7.36
C GLN A 118 -2.43 -9.51 -6.77
N LEU A 119 -1.41 -10.25 -7.20
CA LEU A 119 -0.02 -9.99 -6.79
C LEU A 119 0.41 -8.57 -7.19
N ALA A 120 0.18 -8.17 -8.44
CA ALA A 120 0.50 -6.84 -8.92
C ALA A 120 -0.21 -5.73 -8.12
N GLY A 121 -1.52 -5.87 -7.87
CA GLY A 121 -2.28 -4.90 -7.06
C GLY A 121 -1.79 -4.81 -5.60
N MET A 122 -1.42 -5.93 -4.99
CA MET A 122 -0.84 -5.94 -3.65
C MET A 122 0.58 -5.34 -3.64
N LEU A 123 1.41 -5.64 -4.64
CA LEU A 123 2.75 -5.04 -4.78
C LEU A 123 2.68 -3.53 -4.98
N ARG A 124 1.78 -3.05 -5.84
CA ARG A 124 1.45 -1.62 -5.98
C ARG A 124 1.14 -1.01 -4.61
N SER A 125 0.22 -1.63 -3.88
CA SER A 125 -0.21 -1.14 -2.56
C SER A 125 0.94 -1.15 -1.56
N ALA A 126 1.78 -2.18 -1.56
CA ALA A 126 2.94 -2.28 -0.70
C ALA A 126 3.97 -1.19 -1.00
N VAL A 127 4.28 -0.94 -2.28
CA VAL A 127 5.18 0.12 -2.71
C VAL A 127 4.68 1.48 -2.23
N LEU A 128 3.42 1.83 -2.52
CA LEU A 128 2.83 3.09 -2.07
C LEU A 128 2.87 3.22 -0.54
N CYS A 129 2.40 2.22 0.20
CA CYS A 129 2.43 2.24 1.67
C CYS A 129 3.83 2.38 2.28
N LEU A 130 4.86 1.89 1.59
CA LEU A 130 6.25 1.95 2.07
C LEU A 130 6.90 3.31 1.79
N THR A 131 6.55 3.98 0.70
CA THR A 131 7.25 5.20 0.24
C THR A 131 6.41 6.47 0.30
N SER A 132 5.13 6.37 -0.02
CA SER A 132 4.14 7.46 -0.16
C SER A 132 2.74 7.01 0.33
N PRO A 133 2.59 6.70 1.64
CA PRO A 133 1.34 6.17 2.19
C PRO A 133 0.13 7.09 1.97
N GLU A 134 0.33 8.40 1.94
CA GLU A 134 -0.69 9.41 1.65
C GLU A 134 -1.38 9.17 0.29
N LYS A 135 -0.61 8.79 -0.73
CA LYS A 135 -1.14 8.44 -2.06
C LYS A 135 -2.01 7.20 -2.02
N HIS A 136 -1.59 6.17 -1.29
CA HIS A 136 -2.37 4.94 -1.13
C HIS A 136 -3.70 5.23 -0.43
N PHE A 137 -3.67 5.93 0.69
CA PHE A 137 -4.88 6.19 1.46
C PHE A 137 -5.84 7.14 0.73
N ALA A 138 -5.33 8.13 -0.02
CA ALA A 138 -6.15 8.97 -0.88
C ALA A 138 -6.85 8.14 -1.99
N GLU A 139 -6.14 7.19 -2.62
CA GLU A 139 -6.74 6.26 -3.58
C GLU A 139 -7.83 5.38 -2.95
N VAL A 140 -7.59 4.86 -1.74
CA VAL A 140 -8.57 4.00 -1.06
C VAL A 140 -9.82 4.79 -0.66
N ILE A 141 -9.67 6.01 -0.14
CA ILE A 141 -10.82 6.89 0.16
C ILE A 141 -11.60 7.14 -1.12
N ARG A 142 -10.92 7.56 -2.20
CA ARG A 142 -11.58 7.86 -3.47
C ARG A 142 -12.33 6.63 -3.99
N TYR A 143 -11.68 5.48 -4.00
CA TYR A 143 -12.31 4.23 -4.45
C TYR A 143 -13.52 3.85 -3.60
N SER A 144 -13.47 4.09 -2.29
CA SER A 144 -14.56 3.72 -1.38
C SER A 144 -15.85 4.54 -1.56
N ILE A 145 -15.78 5.69 -2.21
CA ILE A 145 -16.92 6.62 -2.44
C ILE A 145 -17.19 6.85 -3.94
N LEU A 146 -16.57 6.06 -4.82
CA LEU A 146 -16.76 6.16 -6.26
C LEU A 146 -17.80 5.14 -6.72
N GLY A 147 -18.91 5.63 -7.28
CA GLY A 147 -19.92 4.80 -7.94
C GLY A 147 -21.26 4.83 -7.22
N LEU A 148 -22.04 3.75 -7.37
CA LEU A 148 -23.31 3.60 -6.65
C LEU A 148 -23.06 2.92 -5.31
N GLY A 149 -23.24 3.68 -4.23
CA GLY A 149 -23.02 3.23 -2.86
C GLY A 149 -21.58 3.43 -2.38
N THR A 150 -21.36 3.12 -1.10
CA THR A 150 -20.09 3.30 -0.41
C THR A 150 -19.51 1.95 -0.04
N TYR A 151 -18.19 1.78 -0.09
CA TYR A 151 -17.50 0.65 0.54
C TYR A 151 -17.15 1.01 1.98
N GLU A 152 -18.12 0.92 2.90
CA GLU A 152 -18.01 1.50 4.25
C GLU A 152 -16.85 0.92 5.05
N ASP A 153 -16.56 -0.38 4.92
CA ASP A 153 -15.44 -1.03 5.60
C ASP A 153 -14.09 -0.43 5.21
N MET A 154 -13.90 -0.07 3.93
CA MET A 154 -12.66 0.54 3.46
C MET A 154 -12.56 1.98 3.92
N LEU A 155 -13.65 2.75 3.75
CA LEU A 155 -13.71 4.16 4.15
C LEU A 155 -13.46 4.32 5.66
N THR A 156 -14.19 3.55 6.47
CA THR A 156 -14.06 3.53 7.93
C THR A 156 -12.64 3.17 8.34
N ARG A 157 -12.08 2.08 7.77
CA ARG A 157 -10.74 1.63 8.12
C ARG A 157 -9.69 2.70 7.86
N VAL A 158 -9.75 3.41 6.75
CA VAL A 158 -8.78 4.47 6.44
C VAL A 158 -8.98 5.66 7.37
N ILE A 159 -10.18 6.24 7.44
CA ILE A 159 -10.42 7.44 8.25
C ILE A 159 -10.04 7.19 9.72
N VAL A 160 -10.52 6.09 10.31
CA VAL A 160 -10.25 5.77 11.72
C VAL A 160 -8.77 5.47 11.96
N SER A 161 -8.11 4.66 11.14
CA SER A 161 -6.71 4.26 11.39
C SER A 161 -5.68 5.35 11.09
N ARG A 162 -6.06 6.39 10.34
CA ARG A 162 -5.16 7.50 9.96
C ARG A 162 -5.43 8.80 10.70
N ALA A 163 -6.59 8.96 11.34
CA ALA A 163 -7.01 10.20 12.03
C ALA A 163 -5.94 10.78 12.94
N GLU A 164 -5.25 9.94 13.71
CA GLU A 164 -4.22 10.35 14.67
C GLU A 164 -2.78 10.12 14.17
N VAL A 165 -2.59 9.88 12.87
CA VAL A 165 -1.29 9.53 12.29
C VAL A 165 -0.86 10.50 11.19
N ASP A 166 -1.59 10.53 10.07
CA ASP A 166 -1.21 11.30 8.88
C ASP A 166 -2.41 11.71 8.02
N LEU A 167 -3.63 11.72 8.57
CA LEU A 167 -4.84 12.04 7.80
C LEU A 167 -4.79 13.43 7.15
N GLU A 168 -4.05 14.40 7.71
CA GLU A 168 -3.86 15.71 7.07
C GLU A 168 -3.10 15.59 5.74
N GLN A 169 -2.01 14.83 5.70
CA GLN A 169 -1.24 14.58 4.47
C GLN A 169 -2.09 13.84 3.43
N VAL A 170 -2.94 12.90 3.90
CA VAL A 170 -3.90 12.21 3.03
C VAL A 170 -4.92 13.19 2.43
N LYS A 171 -5.44 14.15 3.22
CA LYS A 171 -6.38 15.18 2.74
C LYS A 171 -5.73 16.11 1.72
N GLU A 172 -4.50 16.53 1.96
CA GLU A 172 -3.71 17.37 1.04
C GLU A 172 -3.48 16.65 -0.30
N GLU A 173 -3.00 15.40 -0.26
CA GLU A 173 -2.78 14.57 -1.45
C GLU A 173 -4.11 14.31 -2.20
N TYR A 174 -5.18 13.99 -1.48
CA TYR A 174 -6.50 13.78 -2.08
C TYR A 174 -6.99 15.03 -2.82
N ARG A 175 -6.87 16.21 -2.19
CA ARG A 175 -7.26 17.49 -2.79
C ARG A 175 -6.39 17.82 -4.00
N ALA A 176 -5.08 17.63 -3.91
CA ALA A 176 -4.16 17.86 -5.01
C ALA A 176 -4.48 16.96 -6.22
N ARG A 177 -4.86 15.71 -5.97
CA ARG A 177 -5.10 14.70 -7.00
C ARG A 177 -6.49 14.74 -7.63
N TYR A 178 -7.54 15.00 -6.83
CA TYR A 178 -8.93 14.88 -7.27
C TYR A 178 -9.67 16.23 -7.36
N GLY A 179 -9.06 17.32 -6.87
CA GLY A 179 -9.63 18.67 -6.95
C GLY A 179 -10.80 18.92 -5.99
N SER A 180 -11.12 17.97 -5.10
CA SER A 180 -12.18 18.06 -4.09
C SER A 180 -11.63 17.79 -2.69
N ALA A 181 -12.31 18.29 -1.66
CA ALA A 181 -11.95 18.00 -0.28
C ALA A 181 -12.50 16.61 0.12
N VAL A 182 -11.73 15.84 0.89
CA VAL A 182 -12.18 14.53 1.43
C VAL A 182 -13.50 14.67 2.18
N SER A 183 -13.62 15.71 3.02
CA SER A 183 -14.83 15.99 3.79
C SER A 183 -16.05 16.24 2.91
N LEU A 184 -15.89 16.94 1.78
CA LEU A 184 -16.98 17.22 0.85
C LEU A 184 -17.47 15.93 0.19
N ASP A 185 -16.54 15.14 -0.35
CA ASP A 185 -16.91 13.92 -1.08
C ASP A 185 -17.48 12.86 -0.14
N VAL A 186 -16.91 12.70 1.06
CA VAL A 186 -17.45 11.78 2.08
C VAL A 186 -18.83 12.24 2.56
N ALA A 187 -19.06 13.54 2.73
CA ALA A 187 -20.38 14.06 3.10
C ALA A 187 -21.43 13.82 2.01
N GLY A 188 -21.02 13.84 0.74
CA GLY A 188 -21.89 13.58 -0.41
C GLY A 188 -22.28 12.11 -0.57
N ASP A 189 -21.41 11.18 -0.15
CA ASP A 189 -21.61 9.74 -0.34
C ASP A 189 -22.18 9.02 0.90
N THR A 190 -22.06 9.63 2.09
CA THR A 190 -22.49 9.02 3.35
C THR A 190 -23.67 9.77 4.00
N SER A 191 -24.38 9.12 4.93
CA SER A 191 -25.58 9.69 5.55
C SER A 191 -25.66 9.44 7.06
N PHE A 192 -26.51 10.22 7.73
CA PHE A 192 -26.85 10.12 9.15
C PHE A 192 -25.62 10.11 10.08
N GLY A 193 -25.73 9.45 11.24
CA GLY A 193 -24.67 9.41 12.23
C GLY A 193 -23.36 8.82 11.71
N TYR A 194 -23.39 7.96 10.69
CA TYR A 194 -22.18 7.45 10.04
C TYR A 194 -21.41 8.57 9.34
N ARG A 195 -22.09 9.42 8.57
CA ARG A 195 -21.47 10.63 8.00
C ARG A 195 -20.91 11.52 9.10
N ASP A 196 -21.71 11.80 10.13
CA ASP A 196 -21.38 12.79 11.14
C ASP A 196 -20.11 12.39 11.93
N ILE A 197 -19.95 11.10 12.26
CA ILE A 197 -18.72 10.62 12.92
C ILE A 197 -17.50 10.66 11.99
N LEU A 198 -17.66 10.33 10.70
CA LEU A 198 -16.54 10.42 9.74
C LEU A 198 -16.08 11.86 9.55
N LEU A 199 -17.00 12.82 9.46
CA LEU A 199 -16.66 14.24 9.33
C LEU A 199 -16.01 14.79 10.60
N ALA A 200 -16.42 14.32 11.78
CA ALA A 200 -15.74 14.66 13.03
C ALA A 200 -14.29 14.17 13.03
N LEU A 201 -14.03 12.92 12.59
CA LEU A 201 -12.67 12.37 12.49
C LEU A 201 -11.80 13.04 11.42
N LEU A 202 -12.42 13.57 10.36
CA LEU A 202 -11.73 14.36 9.33
C LEU A 202 -11.33 15.77 9.81
N GLY A 203 -11.76 16.15 11.02
CA GLY A 203 -11.44 17.42 11.65
C GLY A 203 -12.40 18.54 11.31
N GLY A 204 -13.70 18.24 11.17
CA GLY A 204 -14.86 19.18 11.11
C GLY A 204 -14.61 20.60 10.58
N GLN A 205 -15.20 20.93 9.42
CA GLN A 205 -15.14 22.22 8.71
C GLN A 205 -14.72 23.44 9.55
N GLU A 206 -13.52 23.96 9.28
CA GLU A 206 -13.29 25.42 9.25
C GLU A 206 -13.32 25.89 7.78
#